data_AF-A0A5C6C5L4-F1
#
_entry.id   AF-A0A5C6C5L4-F1
#
_cell.length_a   1.000
_cell.length_b   1.000
_cell.length_c   1.000
_cell.angle_alpha   90.00
_cell.angle_beta   90.00
_cell.angle_gamma   90.00
#
_symmetry.space_group_name_H-M   'P 1'
#
loop_
_entity.id
_entity.type
_entity.pdbx_description
1 polymer ?
#
loop_
_entity_poly.entity_id
_entity_poly.type
_entity_poly.pdbx_seq_one_letter_code
_entity_poly.pdbx_strand_id
1 'polypeptide(L)'
;MYLRDIGPTEIGGFGISNADDLLLIEDIQLVRQTCSVTSVEFDDASVADFFDSQVDAGRQPEQFARVWVHTHPGASPSPSQTDEETFSRCFGGVDWAVMHILAEEGNTYTRARFNVGPGTDRRLRCRTILDCEFPGTDHDQWFEEYRDNVTIDDPFASRRSLTDRYDDTDWWQQPPTAADLWSDRLFEVGR
;
A
#
# COMPACT_ATOMS: atom_id res chain seq x y z
N MET A 1 -10.13 -2.93 -3.60
CA MET A 1 -9.57 -3.43 -2.33
C MET A 1 -9.68 -2.26 -1.37
N TYR A 2 -10.31 -2.43 -0.21
CA TYR A 2 -10.81 -1.31 0.59
C TYR A 2 -9.79 -0.19 0.81
N LEU A 3 -8.63 -0.48 1.42
CA LEU A 3 -7.60 0.52 1.74
C LEU A 3 -7.06 1.30 0.53
N ARG A 4 -6.86 0.65 -0.63
CA ARG A 4 -6.46 1.31 -1.90
C ARG A 4 -7.50 2.34 -2.34
N ASP A 5 -8.78 2.00 -2.17
CA ASP A 5 -9.90 2.76 -2.73
C ASP A 5 -10.39 3.87 -1.80
N ILE A 6 -9.78 4.05 -0.61
CA ILE A 6 -10.15 5.11 0.35
C ILE A 6 -9.74 6.49 -0.18
N GLY A 7 -8.53 6.61 -0.74
CA GLY A 7 -7.94 7.90 -1.07
C GLY A 7 -7.22 7.92 -2.41
N PRO A 8 -6.80 9.12 -2.88
CA PRO A 8 -6.17 9.28 -4.19
C PRO A 8 -4.66 8.97 -4.20
N THR A 9 -4.07 8.64 -3.05
CA THR A 9 -2.62 8.44 -2.89
C THR A 9 -2.24 6.97 -2.88
N GLU A 10 -0.95 6.71 -3.03
CA GLU A 10 -0.40 5.43 -2.61
C GLU A 10 -0.52 5.28 -1.09
N ILE A 11 -0.53 4.04 -0.62
CA ILE A 11 -0.37 3.69 0.80
C ILE A 11 0.54 2.47 0.91
N GLY A 12 1.28 2.37 2.00
CA GLY A 12 2.18 1.26 2.29
C GLY A 12 1.88 0.62 3.64
N GLY A 13 2.09 -0.68 3.73
CA GLY A 13 1.93 -1.45 4.96
C GLY A 13 2.89 -2.62 5.01
N PHE A 14 3.07 -3.14 6.22
CA PHE A 14 3.86 -4.35 6.48
C PHE A 14 2.95 -5.57 6.43
N GLY A 15 3.32 -6.56 5.61
CA GLY A 15 2.67 -7.86 5.60
C GLY A 15 3.12 -8.66 6.83
N ILE A 16 2.14 -9.15 7.59
CA ILE A 16 2.34 -10.04 8.72
C ILE A 16 2.11 -11.48 8.23
N SER A 17 3.17 -12.27 8.25
CA SER A 17 3.20 -13.65 7.80
C SER A 17 2.80 -14.64 8.88
N ASN A 18 2.25 -15.77 8.42
CA ASN A 18 2.09 -16.97 9.20
C ASN A 18 3.45 -17.44 9.76
N ALA A 19 3.45 -18.03 10.96
CA ALA A 19 4.66 -18.49 11.63
C ALA A 19 5.33 -19.70 10.97
N ASP A 20 4.55 -20.57 10.34
CA ASP A 20 4.99 -21.81 9.70
C ASP A 20 5.22 -21.64 8.19
N ASP A 21 4.63 -20.60 7.57
CA ASP A 21 4.83 -20.22 6.17
C ASP A 21 5.02 -18.71 6.01
N LEU A 22 6.27 -18.28 5.90
CA LEU A 22 6.62 -16.86 5.82
C LEU A 22 6.15 -16.16 4.52
N LEU A 23 5.70 -16.92 3.51
CA LEU A 23 5.12 -16.36 2.28
C LEU A 23 3.58 -16.33 2.31
N LEU A 24 2.96 -16.89 3.35
CA LEU A 24 1.53 -16.74 3.60
C LEU A 24 1.31 -15.50 4.46
N ILE A 25 0.79 -14.44 3.83
CA ILE A 25 0.47 -13.17 4.51
C ILE A 25 -0.96 -13.27 5.04
N GLU A 26 -1.10 -13.11 6.35
CA GLU A 26 -2.38 -13.22 7.06
C GLU A 26 -2.99 -11.85 7.38
N ASP A 27 -2.14 -10.83 7.53
CA ASP A 27 -2.57 -9.48 7.86
C ASP A 27 -1.65 -8.42 7.23
N ILE A 28 -2.15 -7.19 7.10
CA ILE A 28 -1.38 -6.03 6.64
C ILE A 28 -1.60 -4.91 7.63
N GLN A 29 -0.52 -4.38 8.20
CA GLN A 29 -0.59 -3.28 9.14
C GLN A 29 0.07 -2.03 8.57
N LEU A 30 -0.63 -0.91 8.63
CA LEU A 30 -0.12 0.42 8.31
C LEU A 30 0.69 0.96 9.49
N VAL A 31 1.67 1.79 9.16
CA VAL A 31 2.39 2.65 10.10
C VAL A 31 2.20 4.10 9.65
N ARG A 32 2.47 5.06 10.54
CA ARG A 32 2.40 6.47 10.18
C ARG A 32 3.28 6.74 8.96
N GLN A 33 2.70 7.41 7.97
CA GLN A 33 3.31 7.59 6.66
C GLN A 33 2.82 8.87 5.98
N THR A 34 3.68 9.43 5.16
CA THR A 34 3.35 10.55 4.26
C THR A 34 3.26 10.00 2.84
N CYS A 35 2.12 10.24 2.20
CA CYS A 35 1.76 9.63 0.93
C CYS A 35 1.47 10.68 -0.12
N SER A 36 1.95 10.44 -1.33
CA SER A 36 1.54 11.18 -2.52
C SER A 36 0.94 10.23 -3.56
N VAL A 37 0.58 10.74 -4.72
CA VAL A 37 0.12 9.93 -5.86
C VAL A 37 1.17 8.97 -6.42
N THR A 38 2.44 9.11 -6.02
CA THR A 38 3.59 8.35 -6.57
C THR A 38 4.66 8.02 -5.53
N SER A 39 4.38 8.17 -4.24
CA SER A 39 5.36 7.87 -3.20
C SER A 39 4.71 7.57 -1.85
N VAL A 40 5.38 6.71 -1.08
CA VAL A 40 5.12 6.46 0.34
C VAL A 40 6.40 6.66 1.12
N GLU A 41 6.34 7.48 2.19
CA GLU A 41 7.44 7.66 3.13
C GLU A 41 6.97 7.30 4.55
N PHE A 42 7.61 6.29 5.16
CA PHE A 42 7.30 5.86 6.52
C PHE A 42 7.92 6.77 7.58
N ASP A 43 7.18 7.01 8.66
CA ASP A 43 7.69 7.66 9.87
C ASP A 43 8.56 6.67 10.66
N ASP A 44 9.86 6.95 10.77
CA ASP A 44 10.83 6.05 11.41
C ASP A 44 10.45 5.69 12.86
N ALA A 45 9.84 6.61 13.62
CA ALA A 45 9.40 6.35 14.99
C ALA A 45 8.21 5.38 15.02
N SER A 46 7.25 5.55 14.11
CA SER A 46 6.12 4.62 13.97
C SER A 46 6.55 3.24 13.51
N VAL A 47 7.60 3.13 12.68
CA VAL A 47 8.20 1.86 12.31
C VAL A 47 8.85 1.20 13.54
N ALA A 48 9.57 1.96 14.36
CA ALA A 48 10.16 1.43 15.59
C ALA A 48 9.07 0.93 16.57
N ASP A 49 8.02 1.72 16.80
CA ASP A 49 6.88 1.33 17.64
C ASP A 49 6.19 0.07 17.12
N PHE A 50 6.04 -0.06 15.80
CA PHE A 50 5.53 -1.27 15.16
C PHE A 50 6.42 -2.47 15.48
N PHE A 51 7.74 -2.36 15.30
CA PHE A 51 8.67 -3.46 15.58
C PHE A 51 8.59 -3.92 17.04
N ASP A 52 8.58 -2.99 17.99
CA ASP A 52 8.45 -3.30 19.42
C ASP A 52 7.13 -4.02 19.70
N SER A 53 6.01 -3.53 19.15
CA SER A 53 4.69 -4.15 19.34
C SER A 53 4.61 -5.58 18.79
N GLN A 54 5.27 -5.85 17.67
CA GLN A 54 5.28 -7.19 17.05
C GLN A 54 6.14 -8.17 17.85
N VAL A 55 7.26 -7.70 18.40
CA VAL A 55 8.12 -8.49 19.30
C VAL A 55 7.40 -8.79 20.62
N ASP A 56 6.69 -7.81 21.19
CA ASP A 56 5.87 -8.00 22.39
C ASP A 56 4.72 -9.00 22.17
N ALA A 57 4.18 -9.04 20.94
CA ALA A 57 3.22 -10.05 20.49
C ALA A 57 3.86 -11.44 20.23
N GLY A 58 5.17 -11.58 20.44
CA GLY A 58 5.91 -12.84 20.32
C GLY A 58 6.31 -13.22 18.89
N ARG A 59 6.15 -12.32 17.92
CA ARG A 59 6.50 -12.59 16.51
C ARG A 59 8.00 -12.39 16.27
N GLN A 60 8.54 -13.17 15.35
CA GLN A 60 9.92 -13.01 14.88
C GLN A 60 9.99 -11.95 13.76
N PRO A 61 11.10 -11.21 13.60
CA PRO A 61 11.26 -10.22 12.54
C PRO A 61 10.98 -10.77 11.13
N GLU A 62 11.24 -12.05 10.89
CA GLU A 62 10.95 -12.73 9.62
C GLU A 62 9.46 -12.71 9.27
N GLN A 63 8.58 -12.61 10.28
CA GLN A 63 7.14 -12.62 10.10
C GLN A 63 6.57 -11.24 9.77
N PHE A 64 7.19 -10.13 10.17
CA PHE A 64 6.56 -8.81 10.05
C PHE A 64 7.44 -7.75 9.38
N ALA A 65 8.75 -7.96 9.30
CA ALA A 65 9.71 -6.99 8.79
C ALA A 65 10.27 -7.34 7.39
N ARG A 66 9.64 -8.28 6.67
CA ARG A 66 10.15 -8.81 5.40
C ARG A 66 9.28 -8.48 4.20
N VAL A 67 8.00 -8.15 4.41
CA VAL A 67 7.04 -8.00 3.31
C VAL A 67 6.49 -6.58 3.34
N TRP A 68 6.78 -5.84 2.28
CA TRP A 68 6.19 -4.53 2.05
C TRP A 68 5.08 -4.65 1.02
N VAL A 69 3.89 -4.21 1.40
CA VAL A 69 2.74 -4.08 0.52
C VAL A 69 2.47 -2.61 0.29
N HIS A 70 2.39 -2.16 -0.96
CA HIS A 70 1.89 -0.82 -1.26
C HIS A 70 0.91 -0.82 -2.42
N THR A 71 0.16 0.26 -2.56
CA THR A 71 -0.87 0.39 -3.57
C THR A 71 -0.51 1.44 -4.59
N HIS A 72 -0.84 1.20 -5.86
CA HIS A 72 -0.86 2.24 -6.88
C HIS A 72 -2.31 2.63 -7.17
N PRO A 73 -2.66 3.93 -7.11
CA PRO A 73 -4.00 4.39 -7.44
C PRO A 73 -4.31 4.30 -8.94
N GLY A 74 -3.34 4.01 -9.80
CA GLY A 74 -3.55 3.75 -11.24
C GLY A 74 -3.48 2.27 -11.60
N ALA A 75 -3.73 1.95 -12.88
CA ALA A 75 -3.77 0.57 -13.39
C ALA A 75 -2.41 -0.16 -13.46
N SER A 76 -1.28 0.55 -13.41
CA SER A 76 0.05 -0.08 -13.54
C SER A 76 0.59 -0.55 -12.18
N PRO A 77 0.83 -1.86 -11.99
CA PRO A 77 1.44 -2.37 -10.76
C PRO A 77 2.98 -2.37 -10.83
N SER A 78 3.60 -1.85 -11.89
CA SER A 78 5.06 -1.90 -12.03
C SER A 78 5.74 -0.92 -11.07
N PRO A 79 6.82 -1.31 -10.37
CA PRO A 79 7.51 -0.41 -9.45
C PRO A 79 8.10 0.79 -10.18
N SER A 80 7.95 1.95 -9.57
CA SER A 80 8.62 3.19 -9.91
C SER A 80 10.06 3.21 -9.39
N GLN A 81 10.83 4.23 -9.77
CA GLN A 81 12.16 4.44 -9.20
C GLN A 81 12.10 4.72 -7.69
N THR A 82 11.08 5.45 -7.24
CA THR A 82 10.86 5.74 -5.81
C THR A 82 10.63 4.45 -5.01
N ASP A 83 9.88 3.49 -5.57
CA ASP A 83 9.62 2.21 -4.92
C ASP A 83 10.91 1.39 -4.79
N GLU A 84 11.76 1.41 -5.81
CA GLU A 84 13.05 0.72 -5.79
C GLU A 84 14.00 1.32 -4.74
N GLU A 85 14.05 2.65 -4.64
CA GLU A 85 14.87 3.36 -3.65
C GLU A 85 14.37 3.11 -2.22
N THR A 86 13.06 3.18 -2.00
CA THR A 86 12.42 2.88 -0.71
C THR A 86 12.67 1.44 -0.29
N PHE A 87 12.46 0.49 -1.21
CA PHE A 87 12.70 -0.93 -0.94
C PHE A 87 14.17 -1.22 -0.63
N SER A 88 15.10 -0.60 -1.35
CA SER A 88 16.53 -0.74 -1.08
C SER A 88 16.92 -0.14 0.28
N ARG A 89 16.39 1.04 0.63
CA ARG A 89 16.68 1.72 1.90
C ARG A 89 16.13 0.94 3.10
N CYS A 90 14.85 0.54 3.04
CA CYS A 90 14.15 -0.06 4.18
C CYS A 90 14.39 -1.57 4.30
N PHE A 91 14.60 -2.27 3.19
CA PHE A 91 14.67 -3.74 3.15
C PHE A 91 15.95 -4.28 2.49
N GLY A 92 16.91 -3.43 2.10
CA GLY A 92 18.18 -3.88 1.51
C GLY A 92 19.13 -4.57 2.49
N GLY A 93 18.96 -4.34 3.79
CA GLY A 93 19.84 -4.88 4.84
C GLY A 93 19.48 -6.28 5.35
N VAL A 94 18.39 -6.88 4.87
CA VAL A 94 17.84 -8.14 5.41
C VAL A 94 18.11 -9.32 4.49
N ASP A 95 18.08 -10.56 5.00
CA ASP A 95 18.42 -11.75 4.21
C ASP A 95 17.52 -11.95 2.99
N TRP A 96 16.24 -11.62 3.13
CA TRP A 96 15.25 -11.62 2.07
C TRP A 96 14.16 -10.59 2.35
N ALA A 97 13.54 -10.07 1.30
CA ALA A 97 12.39 -9.18 1.40
C ALA A 97 11.47 -9.32 0.19
N VAL A 98 10.18 -9.02 0.37
CA VAL A 98 9.18 -9.04 -0.70
C VAL A 98 8.58 -7.66 -0.85
N MET A 99 8.51 -7.19 -2.09
CA MET A 99 7.70 -6.06 -2.50
C MET A 99 6.45 -6.60 -3.19
N HIS A 100 5.29 -6.20 -2.69
CA HIS A 100 4.00 -6.46 -3.30
C HIS A 100 3.32 -5.13 -3.63
N ILE A 101 2.87 -4.97 -4.87
CA ILE A 101 2.16 -3.79 -5.36
C ILE A 101 0.79 -4.23 -5.79
N LEU A 102 -0.23 -3.53 -5.32
CA LEU A 102 -1.61 -3.66 -5.79
C LEU A 102 -2.05 -2.40 -6.53
N ALA A 103 -2.33 -2.55 -7.81
CA ALA A 103 -2.89 -1.51 -8.66
C ALA A 103 -4.42 -1.64 -8.81
N GLU A 104 -5.03 -0.72 -9.54
CA GLU A 104 -6.44 -0.81 -9.94
C GLU A 104 -6.75 -2.12 -10.67
N GLU A 105 -8.05 -2.48 -10.70
CA GLU A 105 -8.56 -3.70 -11.34
C GLU A 105 -7.99 -5.03 -10.81
N GLY A 106 -7.26 -5.00 -9.69
CA GLY A 106 -6.64 -6.19 -9.10
C GLY A 106 -5.32 -6.58 -9.76
N ASN A 107 -4.72 -5.69 -10.56
CA ASN A 107 -3.39 -5.90 -11.12
C ASN A 107 -2.34 -5.92 -10.00
N THR A 108 -1.45 -6.91 -10.01
CA THR A 108 -0.44 -7.08 -8.96
C THR A 108 0.97 -7.23 -9.49
N TYR A 109 1.93 -6.77 -8.69
CA TYR A 109 3.34 -7.02 -8.87
C TYR A 109 3.89 -7.61 -7.58
N THR A 110 4.56 -8.75 -7.65
CA THR A 110 5.27 -9.32 -6.50
C THR A 110 6.69 -9.69 -6.88
N ARG A 111 7.66 -9.22 -6.10
CA ARG A 111 9.07 -9.57 -6.26
C ARG A 111 9.67 -9.88 -4.91
N ALA A 112 10.30 -11.04 -4.81
CA ALA A 112 11.22 -11.35 -3.72
C ALA A 112 12.64 -10.97 -4.11
N ARG A 113 13.35 -10.33 -3.19
CA ARG A 113 14.79 -10.12 -3.22
C ARG A 113 15.43 -10.98 -2.15
N PHE A 114 16.48 -11.70 -2.51
CA PHE A 114 17.33 -12.43 -1.59
C PHE A 114 18.70 -11.76 -1.59
N ASN A 115 19.19 -11.39 -0.42
CA ASN A 115 20.50 -10.75 -0.24
C ASN A 115 21.56 -11.74 0.27
N VAL A 116 21.17 -12.98 0.55
CA VAL A 116 22.09 -14.07 0.90
C VAL A 116 22.73 -14.69 -0.35
N GLY A 117 23.99 -15.11 -0.22
CA GLY A 117 24.74 -15.72 -1.32
C GLY A 117 25.02 -14.74 -2.47
N PRO A 118 24.87 -15.12 -3.75
CA PRO A 118 25.14 -14.22 -4.87
C PRO A 118 24.12 -13.07 -5.00
N GLY A 119 23.05 -13.09 -4.20
CA GLY A 119 21.91 -12.19 -4.31
C GLY A 119 21.07 -12.48 -5.55
N THR A 120 19.74 -12.44 -5.43
CA THR A 120 18.86 -12.60 -6.60
C THR A 120 17.49 -11.98 -6.38
N ASP A 121 16.92 -11.46 -7.47
CA ASP A 121 15.54 -11.00 -7.52
C ASP A 121 14.69 -12.01 -8.30
N ARG A 122 13.52 -12.37 -7.76
CA ARG A 122 12.58 -13.31 -8.37
C ARG A 122 11.16 -12.78 -8.36
N ARG A 123 10.53 -12.80 -9.53
CA ARG A 123 9.08 -12.57 -9.67
C ARG A 123 8.32 -13.73 -9.06
N LEU A 124 7.46 -13.42 -8.10
CA LEU A 124 6.58 -14.39 -7.48
C LEU A 124 5.19 -14.29 -8.10
N ARG A 125 4.49 -15.42 -8.18
CA ARG A 125 3.05 -15.41 -8.43
C ARG A 125 2.35 -15.24 -7.08
N CYS A 126 1.50 -14.24 -6.98
CA CYS A 126 0.63 -14.06 -5.81
C CYS A 126 -0.74 -14.67 -6.10
N ARG A 127 -1.37 -15.20 -5.06
CA ARG A 127 -2.76 -15.68 -5.08
C ARG A 127 -3.39 -15.34 -3.73
N THR A 128 -4.60 -14.80 -3.77
CA THR A 128 -5.45 -14.68 -2.58
C THR A 128 -6.13 -16.03 -2.32
N ILE A 129 -6.01 -16.52 -1.09
CA ILE A 129 -6.67 -17.75 -0.63
C ILE A 129 -7.88 -17.32 0.20
N LEU A 130 -9.07 -17.79 -0.17
CA LEU A 130 -10.33 -17.50 0.54
C LEU A 130 -10.88 -18.72 1.28
N ASP A 131 -10.13 -19.81 1.30
CA ASP A 131 -10.56 -21.11 1.84
C ASP A 131 -10.37 -21.21 3.37
N CYS A 132 -9.85 -20.15 4.00
CA CYS A 132 -9.59 -20.05 5.43
C CYS A 132 -10.78 -19.39 6.13
N GLU A 133 -11.18 -19.87 7.30
CA GLU A 133 -12.06 -19.08 8.16
C GLU A 133 -11.32 -17.83 8.64
N PHE A 134 -11.89 -16.66 8.36
CA PHE A 134 -11.41 -15.38 8.85
C PHE A 134 -12.58 -14.64 9.51
N PRO A 135 -12.33 -13.74 10.48
CA PRO A 135 -13.38 -13.07 11.26
C PRO A 135 -14.32 -12.17 10.44
N GLY A 136 -14.10 -12.05 9.14
CA GLY A 136 -14.84 -11.19 8.22
C GLY A 136 -14.05 -9.94 7.88
N THR A 137 -14.66 -9.12 7.03
CA THR A 137 -14.11 -7.84 6.59
C THR A 137 -14.53 -6.75 7.57
N ASP A 138 -13.57 -6.07 8.20
CA ASP A 138 -13.82 -4.97 9.14
C ASP A 138 -13.39 -3.63 8.53
N HIS A 139 -14.27 -3.05 7.73
CA HIS A 139 -14.00 -1.77 7.05
C HIS A 139 -13.85 -0.60 8.02
N ASP A 140 -14.53 -0.63 9.17
CA ASP A 140 -14.50 0.47 10.12
C ASP A 140 -13.13 0.54 10.79
N GLN A 141 -12.60 -0.61 11.23
CA GLN A 141 -11.24 -0.71 11.76
C GLN A 141 -10.19 -0.25 10.73
N TRP A 142 -10.30 -0.71 9.48
CA TRP A 142 -9.36 -0.34 8.43
C TRP A 142 -9.41 1.16 8.09
N PHE A 143 -10.58 1.78 8.16
CA PHE A 143 -10.71 3.23 7.96
C PHE A 143 -10.10 4.03 9.09
N GLU A 144 -10.29 3.60 10.34
CA GLU A 144 -9.64 4.21 11.50
C GLU A 144 -8.12 4.10 11.40
N GLU A 145 -7.60 2.92 11.06
CA GLU A 145 -6.18 2.71 10.83
C GLU A 145 -5.64 3.60 9.70
N TYR A 146 -6.36 3.71 8.59
CA TYR A 146 -6.00 4.61 7.50
C TYR A 146 -5.92 6.06 7.97
N ARG A 147 -6.96 6.55 8.65
CA ARG A 147 -7.04 7.94 9.12
C ARG A 147 -5.92 8.27 10.10
N ASP A 148 -5.58 7.34 10.98
CA ASP A 148 -4.60 7.58 12.04
C ASP A 148 -3.15 7.46 11.53
N ASN A 149 -2.92 6.76 10.41
CA ASN A 149 -1.59 6.51 9.86
C ASN A 149 -1.26 7.26 8.57
N VAL A 150 -2.23 7.63 7.74
CA VAL A 150 -1.98 8.18 6.40
C VAL A 150 -2.10 9.70 6.41
N THR A 151 -0.99 10.38 6.13
CA THR A 151 -0.97 11.82 5.85
C THR A 151 -0.78 12.05 4.35
N ILE A 152 -1.70 12.79 3.72
CA ILE A 152 -1.62 13.12 2.30
C ILE A 152 -0.69 14.33 2.11
N ASP A 153 0.37 14.15 1.33
CA ASP A 153 1.17 15.24 0.77
C ASP A 153 0.75 15.49 -0.68
N ASP A 154 0.24 16.68 -0.94
CA ASP A 154 -0.04 17.16 -2.29
C ASP A 154 1.09 18.12 -2.74
N PRO A 155 2.13 17.61 -3.44
CA PRO A 155 3.21 18.44 -3.95
C PRO A 155 2.75 19.46 -5.01
N PHE A 156 1.54 19.31 -5.56
CA PHE A 156 0.94 20.23 -6.52
C PHE A 156 0.04 21.29 -5.87
N ALA A 157 -0.52 21.05 -4.69
CA ALA A 157 -1.22 22.07 -3.89
C ALA A 157 -0.26 23.20 -3.49
N SER A 158 1.00 22.87 -3.19
CA SER A 158 2.05 23.84 -2.83
C SER A 158 2.40 24.85 -3.94
N ARG A 159 2.04 24.57 -5.21
CA ARG A 159 2.20 25.52 -6.35
C ARG A 159 0.93 26.32 -6.67
N ARG A 160 -0.21 26.02 -6.02
CA ARG A 160 -1.46 26.77 -6.16
C ARG A 160 -1.59 27.87 -5.09
N SER A 161 -0.67 28.82 -5.11
CA SER A 161 -0.94 30.17 -4.58
C SER A 161 -0.48 31.13 -5.66
N LEU A 162 -1.39 31.60 -6.52
CA LEU A 162 -1.96 32.94 -6.31
C LEU A 162 -3.35 33.18 -6.96
N THR A 163 -4.09 32.17 -7.44
CA THR A 163 -5.33 32.49 -8.19
C THR A 163 -6.56 31.61 -8.03
N ASP A 164 -6.60 30.59 -7.17
CA ASP A 164 -7.86 29.90 -6.90
C ASP A 164 -7.93 29.43 -5.45
N ARG A 165 -8.66 30.19 -4.63
CA ARG A 165 -9.25 29.67 -3.40
C ARG A 165 -10.45 28.82 -3.81
N TYR A 166 -10.22 27.56 -4.11
CA TYR A 166 -11.30 26.59 -4.05
C TYR A 166 -11.49 26.17 -2.59
N ASP A 167 -12.75 26.16 -2.21
CA ASP A 167 -13.30 26.06 -0.87
C ASP A 167 -12.92 24.73 -0.20
N ASP A 168 -12.41 24.86 1.03
CA ASP A 168 -11.82 23.81 1.86
C ASP A 168 -12.94 23.12 2.68
N THR A 169 -13.89 22.48 1.99
CA THR A 169 -15.06 21.87 2.64
C THR A 169 -15.34 20.45 2.13
N ASP A 170 -15.06 19.47 3.00
CA ASP A 170 -15.64 18.11 3.07
C ASP A 170 -15.83 17.33 1.74
N TRP A 171 -14.73 16.84 1.17
CA TRP A 171 -14.74 15.87 0.07
C TRP A 171 -15.29 14.47 0.46
N TRP A 172 -15.49 14.19 1.75
CA TRP A 172 -16.06 12.93 2.25
C TRP A 172 -17.59 12.91 2.38
N GLN A 173 -18.28 14.04 2.13
CA GLN A 173 -19.74 14.15 2.31
C GLN A 173 -20.55 14.26 1.01
N GLN A 174 -19.93 14.19 -0.17
CA GLN A 174 -20.63 14.35 -1.45
C GLN A 174 -20.95 12.99 -2.09
N PRO A 175 -22.22 12.69 -2.45
CA PRO A 175 -22.50 11.57 -3.35
C PRO A 175 -21.90 11.87 -4.74
N PRO A 176 -21.48 10.84 -5.51
CA PRO A 176 -20.78 11.03 -6.77
C PRO A 176 -21.60 11.92 -7.71
N THR A 177 -20.94 12.91 -8.28
CA THR A 177 -21.60 13.90 -9.14
C THR A 177 -21.58 13.41 -10.59
N ALA A 178 -22.45 13.97 -11.43
CA ALA A 178 -22.54 13.59 -12.85
C ALA A 178 -21.24 13.84 -13.67
N ALA A 179 -20.21 14.44 -13.08
CA ALA A 179 -18.86 14.56 -13.64
C ALA A 179 -18.03 13.26 -13.48
N ASP A 180 -18.40 12.37 -12.55
CA ASP A 180 -17.78 11.05 -12.32
C ASP A 180 -18.28 9.97 -13.31
N LEU A 181 -19.24 10.33 -14.18
CA LEU A 181 -19.84 9.42 -15.18
C LEU A 181 -19.19 9.52 -16.57
N TRP A 182 -18.03 10.16 -16.69
CA TRP A 182 -17.36 10.37 -17.97
C TRP A 182 -16.20 9.38 -18.16
N SER A 183 -16.53 8.10 -18.34
CA SER A 183 -15.67 7.13 -19.05
C SER A 183 -16.40 5.90 -19.63
N ASP A 184 -17.74 5.82 -19.57
CA ASP A 184 -18.48 4.64 -20.06
C ASP A 184 -19.14 4.79 -21.44
N ARG A 185 -18.59 5.64 -22.32
CA ARG A 185 -19.06 5.74 -23.72
C ARG A 185 -17.93 5.95 -24.73
N LEU A 186 -17.04 4.97 -24.89
CA LEU A 186 -16.21 4.85 -26.10
C LEU A 186 -16.05 3.44 -26.68
N PHE A 187 -16.91 2.48 -26.31
CA PHE A 187 -16.98 1.17 -27.01
C PHE A 187 -18.41 0.72 -27.33
N GLU A 188 -19.19 1.55 -28.01
CA GLU A 188 -20.33 1.08 -28.82
C GLU A 188 -20.54 2.01 -30.02
N VAL A 189 -19.81 1.78 -31.12
CA VAL A 189 -20.21 1.80 -32.55
C VAL A 189 -18.98 1.25 -33.31
N GLY A 190 -19.00 0.24 -34.18
CA GLY A 190 -20.11 -0.39 -34.87
C GLY A 190 -19.72 -1.76 -35.45
N ARG A 191 -20.77 -2.47 -35.86
CA ARG A 191 -20.72 -3.57 -36.82
C ARG A 191 -20.34 -3.06 -38.21
#